data_AF-A0A956JL66-F1
#
_entry.id   AF-A0A956JL66-F1
#
_cell.length_a   1.000
_cell.length_b   1.000
_cell.length_c   1.000
_cell.angle_alpha   90.00
_cell.angle_beta   90.00
_cell.angle_gamma   90.00
#
_symmetry.space_group_name_H-M   'P 1'
#
loop_
_entity.id
_entity.type
_entity.pdbx_description
1 polymer ?
#
loop_
_entity_poly.entity_id
_entity_poly.type
_entity_poly.pdbx_seq_one_letter_code
_entity_poly.pdbx_strand_id
1 'polypeptide(L)'
;MSTFDPTFALAQVFARAPEEERPHLRVALGDDAGRAAYAAWLRGRGDPRGEALTLERRLRDEDDPAAASRLRELLPAIDRAWWWVMRRAEIRNCGGQRGAPPRVRFSFLCERSWASLEATGEDGVRSCEQCNERVYRCASAVEAAARARRGECIAVAPELAAEQATDGRGLFVGRPDYVAMWAARLFPDDDRE
;
A
#
# COMPACT_ATOMS: atom_id res chain seq x y z
N MET A 1 -11.49 -14.56 14.28
CA MET A 1 -11.40 -13.90 12.96
C MET A 1 -10.07 -14.32 12.34
N SER A 2 -10.11 -15.20 11.34
CA SER A 2 -8.92 -15.81 10.76
C SER A 2 -8.13 -14.76 9.95
N THR A 3 -6.90 -14.52 10.35
CA THR A 3 -5.93 -13.70 9.62
C THR A 3 -5.63 -14.35 8.28
N PHE A 4 -5.78 -13.58 7.20
CA PHE A 4 -5.53 -14.04 5.84
C PHE A 4 -4.03 -14.36 5.66
N ASP A 5 -3.69 -15.63 5.38
CA ASP A 5 -2.32 -16.09 5.10
C ASP A 5 -2.10 -16.26 3.58
N PRO A 6 -1.18 -15.48 2.97
CA PRO A 6 -0.80 -15.58 1.56
C PRO A 6 -0.39 -16.97 1.09
N THR A 7 0.34 -17.70 1.93
CA THR A 7 0.90 -19.02 1.63
C THR A 7 -0.23 -20.05 1.56
N PHE A 8 -1.22 -19.89 2.43
CA PHE A 8 -2.42 -20.72 2.45
C PHE A 8 -3.31 -20.48 1.24
N ALA A 9 -3.42 -19.23 0.75
CA ALA A 9 -4.17 -18.91 -0.46
C ALA A 9 -3.57 -19.57 -1.72
N LEU A 10 -2.24 -19.54 -1.88
CA LEU A 10 -1.57 -20.18 -3.01
C LEU A 10 -1.78 -21.70 -3.04
N ALA A 11 -1.62 -22.35 -1.89
CA ALA A 11 -1.85 -23.80 -1.76
C ALA A 11 -3.31 -24.17 -2.10
N GLN A 12 -4.29 -23.37 -1.67
CA GLN A 12 -5.70 -23.58 -2.03
C GLN A 12 -5.96 -23.45 -3.53
N VAL A 13 -5.35 -22.48 -4.18
CA VAL A 13 -5.52 -22.26 -5.63
C VAL A 13 -5.01 -23.47 -6.40
N PHE A 14 -3.83 -23.99 -6.06
CA PHE A 14 -3.30 -25.20 -6.69
C PHE A 14 -4.11 -26.46 -6.37
N ALA A 15 -4.63 -26.58 -5.14
CA ALA A 15 -5.46 -27.71 -4.75
C ALA A 15 -6.79 -27.75 -5.51
N ARG A 16 -7.38 -26.58 -5.79
CA ARG A 16 -8.67 -26.43 -6.50
C ARG A 16 -8.53 -26.38 -8.02
N ALA A 17 -7.35 -26.07 -8.55
CA ALA A 17 -7.11 -26.00 -9.99
C ALA A 17 -7.20 -27.40 -10.64
N PRO A 18 -7.96 -27.54 -11.75
CA PRO A 18 -7.96 -28.74 -12.59
C PRO A 18 -6.55 -29.13 -13.03
N GLU A 19 -6.33 -30.42 -13.29
CA GLU A 19 -4.99 -30.93 -13.61
C GLU A 19 -4.40 -30.28 -14.87
N GLU A 20 -5.25 -30.06 -15.88
CA GLU A 20 -4.89 -29.37 -17.12
C GLU A 20 -4.59 -27.88 -16.94
N GLU A 21 -5.11 -27.26 -15.87
CA GLU A 21 -4.91 -25.84 -15.58
C GLU A 21 -3.56 -25.60 -14.88
N ARG A 22 -3.11 -26.56 -14.07
CA ARG A 22 -1.92 -26.42 -13.20
C ARG A 22 -0.64 -26.01 -13.95
N PRO A 23 -0.30 -26.55 -15.15
CA PRO A 23 0.86 -26.09 -15.90
C PRO A 23 0.76 -24.62 -16.29
N HIS A 24 -0.41 -24.17 -16.76
CA HIS A 24 -0.66 -22.78 -17.13
C HIS A 24 -0.61 -21.86 -15.91
N LEU A 25 -1.20 -22.30 -14.79
CA LEU A 25 -1.17 -21.57 -13.53
C LEU A 25 0.27 -21.40 -13.00
N ARG A 26 1.12 -22.44 -13.07
CA ARG A 26 2.54 -22.33 -12.69
C ARG A 26 3.26 -21.26 -13.50
N VAL A 27 3.05 -21.26 -14.81
CA VAL A 27 3.63 -20.26 -15.71
C VAL A 27 3.09 -18.85 -15.41
N ALA A 28 1.80 -18.73 -15.11
CA ALA A 28 1.14 -17.46 -14.81
C ALA A 28 1.60 -16.78 -13.51
N LEU A 29 2.09 -17.58 -12.57
CA LEU A 29 2.66 -17.11 -11.31
C LEU A 29 4.12 -16.66 -11.45
N GLY A 30 4.80 -17.07 -12.51
CA GLY A 30 6.19 -16.70 -12.76
C GLY A 30 6.33 -15.24 -13.21
N ASP A 31 5.67 -14.87 -14.30
CA ASP A 31 5.82 -13.54 -14.91
C ASP A 31 4.53 -13.03 -15.56
N ASP A 32 4.57 -11.79 -16.05
CA ASP A 32 3.42 -11.12 -16.66
C ASP A 32 3.09 -11.66 -18.06
N ALA A 33 4.07 -12.22 -18.79
CA ALA A 33 3.84 -12.86 -20.09
C ALA A 33 3.09 -14.19 -19.94
N GLY A 34 3.48 -15.01 -18.96
CA GLY A 34 2.81 -16.23 -18.55
C GLY A 34 1.39 -15.96 -18.06
N ARG A 35 1.18 -14.86 -17.35
CA ARG A 35 -0.16 -14.44 -16.91
C ARG A 35 -1.03 -14.02 -18.08
N ALA A 36 -0.48 -13.30 -19.05
CA ALA A 36 -1.20 -12.96 -20.27
C ALA A 36 -1.57 -14.20 -21.09
N ALA A 37 -0.65 -15.17 -21.21
CA ALA A 37 -0.90 -16.45 -21.87
C ALA A 37 -1.99 -17.27 -21.15
N TYR A 38 -1.97 -17.30 -19.82
CA TYR A 38 -2.99 -17.96 -19.02
C TYR A 38 -4.36 -17.26 -19.10
N ALA A 39 -4.39 -15.92 -19.10
CA ALA A 39 -5.61 -15.15 -19.33
C ALA A 39 -6.22 -15.46 -20.71
N ALA A 40 -5.40 -15.54 -21.76
CA ALA A 40 -5.86 -15.94 -23.09
C ALA A 40 -6.39 -17.38 -23.13
N TRP A 41 -5.70 -18.31 -22.45
CA TRP A 41 -6.13 -19.70 -22.33
C TRP A 41 -7.50 -19.83 -21.63
N LEU A 42 -7.70 -19.09 -20.51
CA LEU A 42 -8.98 -19.03 -19.80
C LEU A 42 -10.11 -18.46 -20.68
N ARG A 43 -9.83 -17.38 -21.43
CA ARG A 43 -10.81 -16.78 -22.35
C ARG A 43 -11.22 -17.74 -23.47
N GLY A 44 -10.29 -18.53 -24.01
CA GLY A 44 -10.59 -19.55 -25.02
C GLY A 44 -11.58 -20.61 -24.53
N ARG A 45 -11.75 -20.75 -23.21
CA ARG A 45 -12.67 -21.68 -22.55
C ARG A 45 -13.95 -20.99 -22.04
N GLY A 46 -14.13 -19.69 -22.33
CA GLY A 46 -15.24 -18.90 -21.82
C GLY A 46 -15.19 -18.62 -20.32
N ASP A 47 -14.02 -18.78 -19.69
CA ASP A 47 -13.87 -18.58 -18.25
C ASP A 47 -13.74 -17.08 -17.90
N PRO A 48 -14.59 -16.53 -17.01
CA PRO A 48 -14.59 -15.10 -16.65
C PRO A 48 -13.27 -14.64 -16.01
N ARG A 49 -12.48 -15.57 -15.44
CA ARG A 49 -11.16 -15.30 -14.88
C ARG A 49 -10.20 -14.72 -15.91
N GLY A 50 -10.31 -15.14 -17.17
CA GLY A 50 -9.46 -14.66 -18.25
C GLY A 50 -9.77 -13.22 -18.66
N GLU A 51 -11.06 -12.83 -18.68
CA GLU A 51 -11.48 -11.45 -18.92
C GLU A 51 -11.01 -10.55 -17.76
N ALA A 52 -11.20 -11.00 -16.51
CA ALA A 52 -10.80 -10.25 -15.32
C ALA A 52 -9.29 -9.94 -15.28
N LEU A 53 -8.43 -10.90 -15.66
CA LEU A 53 -6.97 -10.66 -15.77
C LEU A 53 -6.61 -9.69 -16.89
N THR A 54 -7.35 -9.73 -18.01
CA THR A 54 -7.13 -8.78 -19.10
C THR A 54 -7.47 -7.35 -18.66
N LEU A 55 -8.59 -7.19 -17.95
CA LEU A 55 -9.05 -5.91 -17.42
C LEU A 55 -8.13 -5.38 -16.31
N GLU A 56 -7.64 -6.24 -15.41
CA GLU A 56 -6.67 -5.82 -14.38
C GLU A 56 -5.37 -5.30 -14.98
N ARG A 57 -4.82 -6.00 -15.98
CA ARG A 57 -3.64 -5.50 -16.69
C ARG A 57 -3.92 -4.15 -17.34
N ARG A 58 -5.08 -3.99 -18.01
CA ARG A 58 -5.44 -2.73 -18.67
C ARG A 58 -5.55 -1.57 -17.68
N LEU A 59 -6.17 -1.82 -16.53
CA LEU A 59 -6.35 -0.83 -15.46
C LEU A 59 -5.07 -0.45 -14.71
N ARG A 60 -3.95 -1.14 -14.98
CA ARG A 60 -2.61 -0.76 -14.53
C ARG A 60 -2.05 0.38 -15.39
N ASP A 61 -2.30 0.32 -16.69
CA ASP A 61 -1.71 1.23 -17.66
C ASP A 61 -2.63 2.41 -18.01
N GLU A 62 -3.95 2.20 -17.92
CA GLU A 62 -4.99 3.13 -18.34
C GLU A 62 -6.01 3.40 -17.23
N ASP A 63 -6.39 4.67 -17.05
CA ASP A 63 -7.59 5.03 -16.29
C ASP A 63 -8.83 4.85 -17.19
N ASP A 64 -9.36 3.62 -17.21
CA ASP A 64 -10.57 3.26 -17.96
C ASP A 64 -11.74 2.92 -17.01
N PRO A 65 -12.67 3.87 -16.78
CA PRO A 65 -13.84 3.65 -15.94
C PRO A 65 -14.76 2.52 -16.42
N ALA A 66 -14.83 2.26 -17.73
CA ALA A 66 -15.63 1.18 -18.29
C ALA A 66 -14.98 -0.18 -17.99
N ALA A 67 -13.66 -0.30 -18.15
CA ALA A 67 -12.92 -1.49 -17.74
C ALA A 67 -13.02 -1.74 -16.23
N ALA A 68 -12.97 -0.69 -15.41
CA ALA A 68 -13.14 -0.77 -13.97
C ALA A 68 -14.55 -1.24 -13.57
N SER A 69 -15.58 -0.74 -14.28
CA SER A 69 -16.96 -1.20 -14.06
C SER A 69 -17.14 -2.65 -14.45
N ARG A 70 -16.61 -3.05 -15.60
CA ARG A 70 -16.68 -4.42 -16.07
C ARG A 70 -15.97 -5.39 -15.14
N LEU A 71 -14.79 -5.01 -14.63
CA LEU A 71 -14.08 -5.82 -13.65
C LEU A 71 -14.94 -6.00 -12.38
N ARG A 72 -15.54 -4.93 -11.85
CA ARG A 72 -16.42 -5.00 -10.66
C ARG A 72 -17.60 -5.97 -10.85
N GLU A 73 -18.15 -6.08 -12.05
CA GLU A 73 -19.22 -7.04 -12.37
C GLU A 73 -18.76 -8.49 -12.36
N LEU A 74 -17.51 -8.77 -12.78
CA LEU A 74 -16.96 -10.12 -12.86
C LEU A 74 -16.53 -10.68 -11.51
N LEU A 75 -16.02 -9.82 -10.61
CA LEU A 75 -15.43 -10.26 -9.34
C LEU A 75 -16.33 -11.13 -8.46
N PRO A 76 -17.65 -10.90 -8.33
CA PRO A 76 -18.53 -11.76 -7.53
C PRO A 76 -18.58 -13.22 -7.99
N ALA A 77 -18.30 -13.49 -9.28
CA ALA A 77 -18.33 -14.83 -9.85
C ALA A 77 -16.96 -15.54 -9.81
N ILE A 78 -15.91 -14.86 -9.35
CA ILE A 78 -14.54 -15.37 -9.35
C ILE A 78 -14.17 -15.81 -7.92
N ASP A 79 -13.55 -16.99 -7.78
CA ASP A 79 -13.03 -17.45 -6.49
C ASP A 79 -12.06 -16.41 -5.90
N ARG A 80 -12.34 -16.00 -4.65
CA ARG A 80 -11.62 -14.91 -4.01
C ARG A 80 -10.16 -15.25 -3.71
N ALA A 81 -9.85 -16.51 -3.40
CA ALA A 81 -8.46 -16.93 -3.16
C ALA A 81 -7.67 -16.93 -4.47
N TRP A 82 -8.27 -17.41 -5.55
CA TRP A 82 -7.73 -17.34 -6.90
C TRP A 82 -7.48 -15.89 -7.32
N TRP A 83 -8.48 -15.00 -7.18
CA TRP A 83 -8.34 -13.60 -7.54
C TRP A 83 -7.23 -12.91 -6.75
N TRP A 84 -7.10 -13.24 -5.47
CA TRP A 84 -6.07 -12.66 -4.61
C TRP A 84 -4.66 -13.07 -5.03
N VAL A 85 -4.45 -14.34 -5.38
CA VAL A 85 -3.17 -14.87 -5.88
C VAL A 85 -2.84 -14.33 -7.27
N MET A 86 -3.86 -14.18 -8.13
CA MET A 86 -3.69 -13.89 -9.55
C MET A 86 -3.76 -12.41 -9.92
N ARG A 87 -4.36 -11.54 -9.10
CA ARG A 87 -4.21 -10.10 -9.28
C ARG A 87 -2.77 -9.73 -8.96
N ARG A 88 -2.13 -8.85 -9.72
CA ARG A 88 -1.01 -8.14 -9.11
C ARG A 88 -1.66 -7.24 -8.07
N ALA A 89 -1.28 -7.40 -6.81
CA ALA A 89 -1.38 -6.27 -5.93
C ALA A 89 -0.45 -5.23 -6.56
N GLU A 90 -1.00 -4.30 -7.33
CA GLU A 90 -0.33 -3.01 -7.44
C GLU A 90 -0.15 -2.59 -5.99
N ILE A 91 1.11 -2.61 -5.53
CA ILE A 91 1.53 -1.63 -4.56
C ILE A 91 1.37 -0.32 -5.32
N ARG A 92 0.13 0.19 -5.38
CA ARG A 92 -0.12 1.55 -5.82
C ARG A 92 0.68 2.37 -4.83
N ASN A 93 1.75 2.93 -5.34
CA ASN A 93 2.75 3.65 -4.60
C ASN A 93 2.06 4.95 -4.13
N CYS A 94 1.20 4.86 -3.11
CA CYS A 94 0.26 5.90 -2.71
C CYS A 94 0.98 7.13 -2.12
N GLY A 95 2.18 7.50 -2.58
CA GLY A 95 2.95 8.63 -2.10
C GLY A 95 4.44 8.65 -2.52
N GLY A 96 4.79 8.17 -3.72
CA GLY A 96 6.18 8.27 -4.20
C GLY A 96 6.29 8.49 -5.71
N GLN A 97 6.30 9.75 -6.16
CA GLN A 97 6.93 10.05 -7.45
C GLN A 97 8.43 9.75 -7.34
N ARG A 98 9.01 9.06 -8.32
CA ARG A 98 10.46 8.83 -8.40
C ARG A 98 11.20 10.16 -8.37
N GLY A 99 12.23 10.26 -7.52
CA GLY A 99 13.04 11.48 -7.34
C GLY A 99 12.45 12.54 -6.40
N ALA A 100 11.25 12.34 -5.87
CA ALA A 100 10.69 13.23 -4.85
C ALA A 100 11.29 12.93 -3.46
N PRO A 101 11.48 13.94 -2.59
CA PRO A 101 11.96 13.74 -1.24
C PRO A 101 11.00 12.86 -0.42
N PRO A 102 11.51 12.04 0.51
CA PRO A 102 10.71 11.14 1.32
C PRO A 102 9.73 11.92 2.21
N ARG A 103 8.47 11.50 2.21
CA ARG A 103 7.39 12.15 2.97
C ARG A 103 6.86 11.23 4.06
N VAL A 104 6.54 11.82 5.20
CA VAL A 104 5.91 11.22 6.38
C VAL A 104 4.42 11.05 6.13
N ARG A 105 3.88 9.90 6.55
CA ARG A 105 2.44 9.64 6.59
C ARG A 105 2.03 9.35 8.01
N PHE A 106 0.84 9.83 8.36
CA PHE A 106 0.28 9.69 9.69
C PHE A 106 -0.82 8.64 9.65
N SER A 107 -0.75 7.66 10.55
CA SER A 107 -1.91 6.81 10.82
C SER A 107 -3.02 7.60 11.52
N PHE A 108 -2.63 8.66 12.24
CA PHE A 108 -3.53 9.57 12.93
C PHE A 108 -2.92 10.98 12.98
N LEU A 109 -3.66 11.97 12.49
CA LEU A 109 -3.34 13.39 12.68
C LEU A 109 -4.01 13.91 13.93
N CYS A 110 -3.24 14.57 14.78
CA CYS A 110 -3.76 15.26 15.94
C CYS A 110 -4.29 16.64 15.53
N GLU A 111 -5.46 17.02 16.02
CA GLU A 111 -6.06 18.33 15.78
C GLU A 111 -5.32 19.47 16.53
N ARG A 112 -4.46 19.12 17.50
CA ARG A 112 -3.68 20.08 18.30
C ARG A 112 -2.48 20.60 17.49
N SER A 113 -2.24 21.90 17.57
CA SER A 113 -1.05 22.51 16.99
C SER A 113 0.16 22.38 17.92
N TRP A 114 1.37 22.34 17.37
CA TRP A 114 2.61 22.30 18.18
C TRP A 114 2.67 23.42 19.23
N ALA A 115 2.22 24.63 18.87
CA ALA A 115 2.21 25.78 19.77
C ALA A 115 1.25 25.59 20.96
N SER A 116 0.18 24.80 20.79
CA SER A 116 -0.82 24.50 21.82
C SER A 116 -0.42 23.37 22.78
N LEU A 117 0.70 22.69 22.55
CA LEU A 117 1.21 21.62 23.41
C LEU A 117 2.02 22.19 24.57
N GLU A 118 2.02 21.50 25.71
CA GLU A 118 2.73 21.90 26.92
C GLU A 118 4.25 21.73 26.73
N ALA A 119 5.04 22.73 27.15
CA ALA A 119 6.48 22.65 27.08
C ALA A 119 7.01 21.66 28.12
N THR A 120 7.68 20.60 27.67
CA THR A 120 8.52 19.79 28.56
C THR A 120 9.90 20.44 28.54
N GLY A 121 10.60 20.59 29.66
CA GLY A 121 11.88 21.34 29.75
C GLY A 121 13.03 20.87 28.84
N GLU A 122 12.77 19.93 27.93
CA GLU A 122 13.63 19.46 26.85
C GLU A 122 13.28 20.17 25.54
N ASP A 123 14.29 20.76 24.88
CA ASP A 123 14.08 21.40 23.58
C ASP A 123 13.61 20.40 22.52
N GLY A 124 12.66 20.80 21.69
CA GLY A 124 12.06 19.93 20.67
C GLY A 124 11.11 18.84 21.19
N VAL A 125 10.78 18.83 22.49
CA VAL A 125 9.80 17.90 23.07
C VAL A 125 8.68 18.64 23.78
N ARG A 126 7.44 18.27 23.48
CA ARG A 126 6.25 18.80 24.14
C ARG A 126 5.33 17.67 24.61
N SER A 127 4.44 17.98 25.55
CA SER A 127 3.43 17.04 26.05
C SER A 127 2.06 17.40 25.50
N CYS A 128 1.29 16.41 25.08
CA CYS A 128 -0.10 16.60 24.69
C CYS A 128 -1.00 16.17 25.85
N GLU A 129 -1.69 17.12 26.48
CA GLU A 129 -2.60 16.83 27.59
C GLU A 129 -3.82 15.97 27.20
N GLN A 130 -4.18 15.92 25.90
CA GLN A 130 -5.35 15.18 25.42
C GLN A 130 -5.09 13.69 25.29
N CYS A 131 -3.94 13.30 24.73
CA CYS A 131 -3.55 11.89 24.61
C CYS A 131 -2.53 11.46 25.67
N ASN A 132 -2.05 12.39 26.49
CA ASN A 132 -1.03 12.20 27.52
C ASN A 132 0.28 11.58 27.01
N GLU A 133 0.63 11.89 25.74
CA GLU A 133 1.82 11.39 25.07
C GLU A 133 2.84 12.51 24.84
N ARG A 134 4.13 12.13 24.78
CA ARG A 134 5.20 13.04 24.36
C ARG A 134 5.20 13.19 22.84
N VAL A 135 5.28 14.42 22.39
CA VAL A 135 5.34 14.80 20.98
C VAL A 135 6.74 15.32 20.67
N TYR A 136 7.40 14.67 19.72
CA TYR A 136 8.77 14.98 19.32
C TYR A 136 8.78 15.78 18.02
N ARG A 137 9.41 16.96 18.03
CA ARG A 137 9.61 17.72 16.79
C ARG A 137 10.70 17.06 15.97
N CYS A 138 10.38 16.59 14.79
CA CYS A 138 11.34 15.98 13.87
C CYS A 138 11.70 16.95 12.74
N ALA A 139 12.99 17.09 12.49
CA ALA A 139 13.52 17.95 11.43
C ALA A 139 13.69 17.21 10.09
N SER A 140 13.60 15.88 10.08
CA SER A 140 13.78 15.07 8.88
C SER A 140 12.88 13.84 8.86
N ALA A 141 12.65 13.30 7.66
CA ALA A 141 11.93 12.04 7.48
C ALA A 141 12.64 10.86 8.17
N VAL A 142 13.97 10.89 8.28
CA VAL A 142 14.76 9.85 8.95
C VAL A 142 14.46 9.82 10.45
N GLU A 143 14.41 11.00 11.08
CA GLU A 143 14.10 11.14 12.50
C GLU A 143 12.64 10.75 12.79
N ALA A 144 11.71 11.22 11.95
CA ALA A 144 10.30 10.84 11.99
C ALA A 144 10.14 9.32 11.89
N ALA A 145 10.91 8.66 11.00
CA ALA A 145 10.87 7.22 10.84
C ALA A 145 11.33 6.49 12.10
N ALA A 146 12.43 6.96 12.71
CA ALA A 146 12.97 6.35 13.94
C ALA A 146 11.98 6.44 15.10
N ARG A 147 11.31 7.59 15.26
CA ARG A 147 10.26 7.82 16.26
C ARG A 147 9.00 7.00 15.98
N ALA A 148 8.61 6.88 14.71
CA ALA A 148 7.50 6.03 14.28
C ALA A 148 7.69 4.57 14.70
N ARG A 149 8.90 4.03 14.60
CA ARG A 149 9.21 2.64 15.02
C ARG A 149 8.94 2.38 16.50
N ARG A 150 9.00 3.45 17.30
CA ARG A 150 8.75 3.40 18.74
C ARG A 150 7.31 3.74 19.09
N GLY A 151 6.45 3.98 18.09
CA GLY A 151 5.05 4.33 18.29
C GLY A 151 4.83 5.75 18.81
N GLU A 152 5.84 6.61 18.75
CA GLU A 152 5.82 7.94 19.36
C GLU A 152 5.06 8.96 18.49
N CYS A 153 4.44 9.95 19.13
CA CYS A 153 3.85 11.10 18.45
C CYS A 153 4.95 12.06 17.97
N ILE A 154 4.80 12.58 16.75
CA ILE A 154 5.78 13.50 16.16
C ILE A 154 5.12 14.78 15.66
N ALA A 155 5.92 15.83 15.55
CA ALA A 155 5.59 17.07 14.86
C ALA A 155 6.56 17.30 13.70
N VAL A 156 6.05 17.44 12.47
CA VAL A 156 6.88 17.62 11.25
C VAL A 156 6.43 18.82 10.44
N ALA A 157 7.34 19.39 9.67
CA ALA A 157 7.01 20.51 8.79
C ALA A 157 6.15 20.05 7.59
N PRO A 158 5.35 20.94 6.98
CA PRO A 158 4.49 20.61 5.84
C PRO A 158 5.22 19.97 4.67
N GLU A 159 6.46 20.37 4.44
CA GLU A 159 7.30 19.88 3.36
C GLU A 159 7.65 18.39 3.54
N LEU A 160 7.60 17.91 4.78
CA LEU A 160 7.79 16.52 5.13
C LEU A 160 6.47 15.72 5.14
N ALA A 161 5.29 16.33 5.01
CA ALA A 161 3.99 15.63 5.13
C ALA A 161 3.36 15.40 3.74
N ALA A 162 3.16 14.14 3.36
CA ALA A 162 2.97 13.77 1.95
C ALA A 162 1.66 14.26 1.31
N GLU A 163 0.58 14.25 2.11
CA GLU A 163 -0.82 14.36 1.66
C GLU A 163 -1.56 15.52 2.33
N GLN A 164 -0.93 16.21 3.29
CA GLN A 164 -1.61 17.17 4.18
C GLN A 164 -1.24 18.64 3.92
N ALA A 165 -0.34 18.89 2.97
CA ALA A 165 0.20 20.20 2.65
C ALA A 165 -0.75 21.07 1.79
N THR A 166 -2.07 20.94 1.97
CA THR A 166 -3.06 21.73 1.21
C THR A 166 -3.42 23.05 1.87
N ASP A 167 -3.10 23.27 3.16
CA ASP A 167 -3.34 24.58 3.78
C ASP A 167 -2.44 24.80 5.02
N GLY A 168 -1.56 25.80 4.96
CA GLY A 168 -1.04 26.47 6.17
C GLY A 168 0.42 26.22 6.59
N ARG A 169 1.04 27.31 7.05
CA ARG A 169 2.38 27.38 7.66
C ARG A 169 2.28 26.89 9.10
N GLY A 170 2.55 25.61 9.37
CA GLY A 170 2.52 25.04 10.73
C GLY A 170 3.05 23.61 10.76
N LEU A 171 3.51 23.14 11.93
CA LEU A 171 3.93 21.75 12.08
C LEU A 171 2.71 20.83 12.18
N PHE A 172 2.70 19.75 11.41
CA PHE A 172 1.74 18.66 11.51
C PHE A 172 2.10 17.77 12.69
N VAL A 173 1.15 17.56 13.60
CA VAL A 173 1.33 16.72 14.79
C VAL A 173 0.51 15.44 14.63
N GLY A 174 1.07 14.29 14.98
CA GLY A 174 0.32 13.04 14.93
C GLY A 174 1.17 11.79 15.18
N ARG A 175 0.54 10.62 15.09
CA ARG A 175 1.25 9.34 15.16
C ARG A 175 1.59 8.85 13.75
N PRO A 176 2.88 8.74 13.41
CA PRO A 176 3.33 8.31 12.09
C PRO A 176 3.08 6.82 11.86
N ASP A 177 2.80 6.46 10.61
CA ASP A 177 2.52 5.08 10.20
C ASP A 177 3.82 4.29 10.01
N TYR A 178 4.20 3.56 11.05
CA TYR A 178 5.42 2.74 11.05
C TYR A 178 5.48 1.71 9.92
N VAL A 179 4.33 1.10 9.57
CA VAL A 179 4.26 0.04 8.54
C VAL A 179 4.49 0.64 7.17
N ALA A 180 3.89 1.80 6.89
CA ALA A 180 4.13 2.53 5.64
C ALA A 180 5.58 3.02 5.51
N MET A 181 6.21 3.45 6.60
CA MET A 181 7.60 3.92 6.59
C MET A 181 8.63 2.78 6.48
N TRP A 182 8.31 1.57 6.96
CA TRP A 182 9.18 0.40 6.83
C TRP A 182 9.21 -0.17 5.41
N ALA A 183 8.06 -0.17 4.73
CA ALA A 183 7.98 -0.59 3.32
C ALA A 183 8.93 0.23 2.43
N ALA A 184 9.07 1.54 2.69
CA ALA A 184 9.97 2.42 1.94
C ALA A 184 11.47 2.11 2.10
N ARG A 185 11.87 1.35 3.13
CA ARG A 185 13.29 1.01 3.40
C ARG A 185 13.68 -0.39 2.92
N LEU A 186 12.71 -1.31 2.80
CA LEU A 186 12.94 -2.70 2.44
C LEU A 186 13.10 -2.91 0.92
N PHE A 187 12.68 -1.96 0.10
CA PHE A 187 12.80 -2.02 -1.36
C PHE A 187 13.60 -0.80 -1.90
N PRO A 188 14.90 -0.68 -1.57
CA PRO A 188 15.72 0.46 -2.00
C PRO A 188 16.17 0.38 -3.47
N ASP A 189 16.17 -0.80 -4.10
CA ASP A 189 16.82 -1.04 -5.42
C ASP A 189 16.02 -1.99 -6.35
N ASP A 190 14.75 -1.72 -6.64
CA ASP A 190 14.07 -2.35 -7.80
C ASP A 190 14.08 -1.41 -9.02
N ASP A 191 15.28 -0.91 -9.34
CA ASP A 191 15.61 -0.23 -10.58
C ASP A 191 16.76 -0.95 -11.30
N ARG A 192 16.44 -2.02 -12.03
CA ARG A 192 17.20 -2.45 -13.20
C ARG A 192 16.26 -3.03 -14.28
N GLU A 193 16.05 -2.20 -15.29
CA GLU A 193 15.63 -2.42 -16.69
C GLU A 193 14.47 -3.39 -17.00
#